data_AF-A0AAV2RWP7-F1
#
_entry.id   AF-A0AAV2RWP7-F1
#
_cell.length_a   1.000
_cell.length_b   1.000
_cell.length_c   1.000
_cell.angle_alpha   90.00
_cell.angle_beta   90.00
_cell.angle_gamma   90.00
#
_symmetry.space_group_name_H-M   'P 1'
#
loop_
_entity.id
_entity.type
_entity.pdbx_description
1 polymer ?
#
loop_
_entity_poly.entity_id
_entity_poly.type
_entity_poly.pdbx_seq_one_letter_code
_entity_poly.pdbx_strand_id
1 'polypeptide(L)'
;IGCNYSLVQEGISMNPEFGVFSDFKQKGQISIVSGSTTYKEDSHTQLVLTPGEKKVSVNGFIQDINKDSPTYLYGPGGTKTTVMAWRHESCIRLYGKPKIL
;
A
#
# COMPACT_ATOMS: atom_id res chain seq x y z
N ILE A 1 5.85 20.79 5.34
CA ILE A 1 5.31 20.27 4.06
C ILE A 1 5.83 18.84 3.94
N GLY A 2 4.94 17.85 3.86
CA GLY A 2 5.34 16.45 3.62
C GLY A 2 5.44 16.21 2.12
N CYS A 3 6.41 15.40 1.70
CA CYS A 3 6.54 14.97 0.31
C CYS A 3 6.11 13.49 0.22
N ASN A 4 5.49 13.13 -0.90
CA ASN A 4 5.18 11.76 -1.25
C ASN A 4 6.36 11.20 -2.06
N TYR A 5 7.02 10.18 -1.54
CA TYR A 5 8.23 9.62 -2.14
C TYR A 5 7.93 8.24 -2.74
N SER A 6 8.49 7.99 -3.92
CA SER A 6 8.59 6.64 -4.48
C SER A 6 9.63 5.84 -3.70
N LEU A 7 9.21 4.74 -3.10
CA LEU A 7 10.07 3.81 -2.37
C LEU A 7 10.53 2.66 -3.27
N VAL A 8 9.60 2.16 -4.09
CA VAL A 8 9.82 1.11 -5.09
C VAL A 8 8.93 1.42 -6.28
N GLN A 9 9.39 1.19 -7.50
CA GLN A 9 8.64 1.48 -8.73
C GLN A 9 9.02 0.52 -9.85
N GLU A 10 8.12 0.34 -10.82
CA GLU A 10 8.40 -0.45 -12.03
C GLU A 10 9.38 0.31 -12.93
N GLY A 11 10.69 0.09 -12.72
CA GLY A 11 11.76 0.69 -13.51
C GLY A 11 12.12 2.13 -13.13
N ILE A 12 12.98 2.77 -13.93
CA ILE A 12 13.47 4.13 -13.67
C ILE A 12 12.57 5.13 -14.41
N SER A 13 11.72 5.84 -13.68
CA SER A 13 10.90 6.94 -14.18
C SER A 13 10.96 8.12 -13.21
N MET A 14 10.89 9.35 -13.75
CA MET A 14 10.74 10.57 -12.95
C MET A 14 9.32 10.77 -12.42
N ASN A 15 8.33 10.21 -13.13
CA ASN A 15 6.91 10.23 -12.76
C ASN A 15 6.37 8.79 -12.83
N PRO A 16 6.72 7.93 -11.86
CA PRO A 16 6.25 6.55 -11.82
C PRO A 16 4.72 6.49 -11.63
N GLU A 17 4.04 5.72 -12.47
CA GLU A 17 2.61 5.47 -12.32
C GLU A 17 2.34 4.34 -11.30
N PHE A 18 3.22 3.34 -11.28
CA PHE A 18 3.11 2.12 -10.46
C PHE A 18 4.29 1.98 -9.51
N GLY A 19 4.02 1.52 -8.30
CA GLY A 19 5.02 1.47 -7.24
C GLY A 19 4.44 1.48 -5.83
N VAL A 20 5.35 1.56 -4.86
CA VAL A 20 5.08 1.83 -3.45
C VAL A 20 5.49 3.27 -3.17
N PHE A 21 4.55 4.05 -2.67
CA PHE A 21 4.70 5.46 -2.38
C PHE A 21 4.38 5.71 -0.92
N SER A 22 5.11 6.60 -0.25
CA SER A 22 4.78 6.92 1.13
C SER A 22 5.03 8.39 1.44
N ASP A 23 4.16 8.93 2.28
CA ASP A 23 4.32 10.28 2.80
C ASP A 23 5.31 10.26 3.96
N PHE A 24 6.31 11.13 3.91
CA PHE A 24 7.25 11.32 5.02
C PHE A 24 7.16 12.73 5.59
N LYS A 25 7.29 12.82 6.92
CA LYS A 25 7.49 14.07 7.65
C LYS A 25 8.78 14.00 8.44
N GLN A 26 9.38 15.16 8.61
CA GLN A 26 10.51 15.31 9.49
C GLN A 26 10.04 15.37 10.95
N LYS A 27 10.68 14.59 11.81
CA LYS A 27 10.55 14.66 13.27
C LYS A 27 11.94 14.79 13.87
N GLY A 28 12.38 16.02 14.10
CA GLY A 28 13.77 16.33 14.48
C GLY A 28 14.72 16.05 13.32
N GLN A 29 15.73 15.19 13.55
CA GLN A 29 16.69 14.77 12.51
C GLN A 29 16.27 13.49 11.76
N ILE A 30 15.12 12.90 12.08
CA ILE A 30 14.66 11.63 11.50
C ILE A 30 13.46 11.88 10.58
N SER A 31 13.46 11.24 9.42
CA SER A 31 12.28 11.17 8.54
C SER A 31 11.43 9.98 8.96
N ILE A 32 10.15 10.23 9.26
CA ILE A 32 9.18 9.19 9.63
C ILE A 32 8.04 9.17 8.63
N VAL A 33 7.46 8.00 8.40
CA VAL A 33 6.21 7.88 7.65
C VAL A 33 5.15 8.71 8.37
N SER A 34 4.61 9.71 7.68
CA SER A 34 3.75 10.73 8.25
C SER A 34 2.27 10.52 8.01
N GLY A 35 1.95 9.72 7.01
CA GLY A 35 0.61 9.49 6.50
C GLY A 35 0.52 8.08 5.95
N SER A 36 -0.24 7.92 4.88
CA SER A 36 -0.45 6.63 4.25
C SER A 36 0.73 6.18 3.39
N THR A 37 0.91 4.86 3.31
CA THR A 37 1.66 4.23 2.24
C THR A 37 0.68 3.76 1.17
N THR A 38 0.91 4.14 -0.08
CA THR A 38 0.10 3.76 -1.23
C THR A 38 0.85 2.74 -2.08
N TYR A 39 0.23 1.62 -2.41
CA TYR A 39 0.73 0.65 -3.39
C TYR A 39 -0.16 0.70 -4.63
N LYS A 40 0.45 0.90 -5.80
CA LYS A 40 -0.24 0.92 -7.10
C LYS A 40 0.38 -0.14 -8.00
N GLU A 41 -0.38 -1.16 -8.39
CA GLU A 41 0.14 -2.23 -9.25
C GLU A 41 -0.22 -2.14 -10.72
N ASP A 42 -1.28 -1.41 -11.02
CA ASP A 42 -1.76 -1.11 -12.35
C ASP A 42 -2.75 0.06 -12.26
N SER A 43 -3.30 0.47 -13.40
CA SER A 43 -4.24 1.59 -13.50
C SER A 43 -5.56 1.36 -12.74
N HIS A 44 -5.83 0.14 -12.25
CA HIS A 44 -7.09 -0.23 -11.62
C HIS A 44 -6.95 -0.58 -10.14
N THR A 45 -5.74 -0.67 -9.61
CA THR A 45 -5.51 -1.13 -8.24
C THR A 45 -4.62 -0.17 -7.48
N GLN A 46 -5.25 0.61 -6.60
CA GLN A 46 -4.61 1.45 -5.61
C GLN A 46 -4.96 0.94 -4.21
N LEU A 47 -3.94 0.52 -3.48
CA LEU A 47 -4.04 0.15 -2.07
C LEU A 47 -3.48 1.26 -1.19
N VAL A 48 -4.20 1.61 -0.14
CA VAL A 48 -3.73 2.60 0.84
C VAL A 48 -3.68 1.91 2.20
N LEU A 49 -2.50 1.90 2.81
CA LEU A 49 -2.26 1.46 4.18
C LEU A 49 -2.05 2.68 5.06
N THR A 50 -2.86 2.78 6.11
CA THR A 50 -2.71 3.83 7.13
C THR A 50 -1.95 3.27 8.33
N PRO A 51 -0.88 3.92 8.81
CA PRO A 51 -0.12 3.45 9.94
C PRO A 51 -0.99 3.24 11.19
N GLY A 52 -0.81 2.10 11.87
CA GLY A 52 -1.56 1.75 13.08
C GLY A 52 -2.95 1.17 12.83
N GLU A 53 -3.44 1.20 11.58
CA GLU A 53 -4.70 0.57 11.22
C GLU A 53 -4.51 -0.89 10.79
N LYS A 54 -5.49 -1.73 11.10
CA LYS A 54 -5.57 -3.12 10.64
C LYS A 54 -6.39 -3.24 9.34
N LYS A 55 -6.42 -2.16 8.58
CA LYS A 55 -7.28 -2.00 7.40
C LYS A 55 -6.45 -1.65 6.18
N VAL A 56 -6.95 -2.06 5.03
CA VAL A 56 -6.43 -1.65 3.73
C VAL A 56 -7.59 -1.03 2.95
N SER A 57 -7.38 0.14 2.37
CA SER A 57 -8.33 0.74 1.43
C SER A 57 -7.94 0.34 0.02
N VAL A 58 -8.83 -0.34 -0.69
CA VAL A 58 -8.67 -0.75 -2.10
C VAL A 58 -9.53 0.14 -2.96
N ASN A 59 -8.92 1.04 -3.73
CA ASN A 59 -9.62 2.04 -4.55
C ASN A 59 -10.68 2.82 -3.74
N GLY A 60 -10.38 3.14 -2.48
CA GLY A 60 -11.32 3.80 -1.57
C GLY A 60 -12.23 2.86 -0.76
N PHE A 61 -12.30 1.57 -1.10
CA PHE A 61 -13.09 0.59 -0.37
C PHE A 61 -12.29 -0.06 0.77
N ILE A 62 -12.71 0.20 2.01
CA ILE A 62 -12.00 -0.23 3.21
C ILE A 62 -12.30 -1.71 3.50
N GLN A 63 -11.24 -2.50 3.69
CA GLN A 63 -11.29 -3.87 4.15
C GLN A 63 -10.49 -4.06 5.43
N ASP A 64 -11.11 -4.72 6.40
CA ASP A 64 -10.42 -5.17 7.61
C ASP A 64 -9.60 -6.42 7.31
N ILE A 65 -8.29 -6.37 7.59
CA ILE A 65 -7.40 -7.51 7.43
C ILE A 65 -7.31 -8.21 8.77
N ASN A 66 -8.28 -9.06 9.10
CA ASN A 66 -8.35 -9.76 10.39
C ASN A 66 -7.89 -11.22 10.35
N LYS A 67 -7.24 -11.63 9.25
CA LYS A 67 -6.83 -13.02 9.00
C LYS A 67 -5.31 -13.16 9.07
N ASP A 68 -4.84 -14.24 9.70
CA ASP A 68 -3.42 -14.61 9.75
C ASP A 68 -2.97 -15.40 8.51
N SER A 69 -3.92 -15.77 7.64
CA SER A 69 -3.68 -16.44 6.36
C SER A 69 -3.85 -15.49 5.17
N PRO A 70 -3.01 -15.59 4.12
CA PRO A 70 -3.14 -14.80 2.88
C PRO A 70 -4.57 -14.83 2.34
N THR A 71 -5.13 -13.65 2.06
CA THR A 71 -6.47 -13.49 1.49
C THR A 71 -6.44 -12.44 0.40
N TYR A 72 -7.14 -12.68 -0.71
CA TYR A 72 -7.29 -11.69 -1.77
C TYR A 72 -8.06 -10.46 -1.28
N LEU A 73 -7.61 -9.30 -1.74
CA LEU A 73 -8.32 -8.04 -1.53
C LEU A 73 -9.35 -7.80 -2.64
N TYR A 74 -10.45 -7.13 -2.32
CA TYR A 74 -11.53 -6.85 -3.26
C TYR A 74 -11.79 -5.35 -3.40
N GLY A 75 -11.82 -4.84 -4.62
CA GLY A 75 -12.23 -3.48 -4.89
C GLY A 75 -13.75 -3.29 -4.85
N PRO A 76 -14.22 -2.07 -5.17
CA PRO A 76 -15.63 -1.78 -5.38
C PRO A 76 -16.31 -2.81 -6.31
N GLY A 77 -17.56 -3.15 -5.99
CA GLY A 77 -18.34 -4.14 -6.75
C GLY A 77 -17.88 -5.60 -6.59
N GLY A 78 -17.00 -5.89 -5.62
CA GLY A 78 -16.49 -7.25 -5.40
C GLY A 78 -15.41 -7.67 -6.40
N THR A 79 -14.79 -6.72 -7.08
CA THR A 79 -13.73 -6.99 -8.06
C THR A 79 -12.50 -7.53 -7.36
N LYS A 80 -12.14 -8.79 -7.63
CA LYS A 80 -10.95 -9.42 -7.05
C LYS A 80 -9.67 -8.74 -7.57
N THR A 81 -8.83 -8.26 -6.66
CA THR A 81 -7.49 -7.71 -7.00
C THR A 81 -6.47 -8.84 -7.13
N THR A 82 -5.30 -8.55 -7.72
CA THR A 82 -4.20 -9.53 -7.75
C THR A 82 -3.37 -9.56 -6.46
N VAL A 83 -3.66 -8.64 -5.53
CA VAL A 83 -2.97 -8.54 -4.25
C VAL A 83 -3.62 -9.40 -3.19
N MET A 84 -2.78 -10.10 -2.43
CA MET A 84 -3.16 -10.75 -1.19
C MET A 84 -2.64 -9.97 0.00
N ALA A 85 -3.42 -9.94 1.07
CA ALA A 85 -3.03 -9.38 2.35
C ALA A 85 -3.32 -10.36 3.48
N TRP A 86 -2.49 -10.29 4.52
CA TRP A 86 -2.74 -10.95 5.79
C TRP A 86 -2.05 -10.20 6.90
N ARG A 87 -2.43 -10.50 8.13
CA ARG A 87 -1.72 -10.03 9.31
C ARG A 87 -0.62 -11.01 9.66
N HIS A 88 0.54 -10.46 10.00
CA HIS A 88 1.60 -11.18 10.65
C HIS A 88 2.10 -10.29 11.78
N GLU A 89 1.90 -10.78 13.00
CA GLU A 89 2.13 -10.00 14.23
C GLU A 89 1.29 -8.69 14.24
N SER A 90 1.96 -7.55 14.40
CA SER A 90 1.37 -6.21 14.40
C SER A 90 1.38 -5.55 13.02
N CYS A 91 1.82 -6.27 11.97
CA CYS A 91 1.97 -5.73 10.63
C CYS A 91 0.95 -6.33 9.65
N ILE A 92 0.56 -5.53 8.65
CA ILE A 92 -0.10 -6.02 7.44
C ILE A 92 1.00 -6.37 6.45
N ARG A 93 0.97 -7.59 5.92
CA ARG A 93 1.81 -8.01 4.81
C ARG A 93 0.99 -7.96 3.53
N LEU A 94 1.62 -7.45 2.47
CA LEU A 94 1.08 -7.46 1.13
C LEU A 94 1.93 -8.38 0.26
N TYR A 95 1.28 -9.12 -0.62
CA TYR A 95 1.91 -9.88 -1.69
C TYR A 95 1.20 -9.56 -2.99
N GLY A 96 1.96 -9.09 -3.98
CA GLY A 96 1.43 -8.63 -5.27
C GLY A 96 2.36 -9.00 -6.42
N LYS A 97 2.34 -8.22 -7.50
CA LYS A 97 3.13 -8.53 -8.70
C LYS A 97 4.64 -8.37 -8.44
N PRO A 98 5.48 -9.31 -8.95
CA PRO A 98 6.92 -9.32 -8.69
C PRO A 98 7.69 -8.13 -9.30
N LYS A 99 7.04 -7.37 -10.19
CA LYS A 99 7.64 -6.16 -10.77
C LYS A 99 7.71 -4.98 -9.79
N ILE A 100 6.98 -5.06 -8.68
CA ILE A 100 6.88 -3.97 -7.69
C ILE A 100 7.21 -4.47 -6.28
N LEU A 101 6.81 -5.71 -5.92
CA LEU A 101 7.05 -6.31 -4.61
C LEU A 101 8.02 -7.49 -4.68
#